data_AF-A0A3D2B508-F1
#
_entry.id   AF-A0A3D2B508-F1
#
_cell.length_a   1.000
_cell.length_b   1.000
_cell.length_c   1.000
_cell.angle_alpha   90.00
_cell.angle_beta   90.00
_cell.angle_gamma   90.00
#
_symmetry.space_group_name_H-M   'P 1'
#
loop_
_entity.id
_entity.type
_entity.pdbx_description
1 polymer ?
#
loop_
_entity_poly.entity_id
_entity_poly.type
_entity_poly.pdbx_seq_one_letter_code
_entity_poly.pdbx_strand_id
1 'polypeptide(L)'
;MTYEPFEDGGMRITVESTNAGGQQSTWSYVTLFDGAFRPVAGQNSAETAVEVINESTTRISNARNGRVYQVIINTLLEDGDTISNEYVRLDEDGNIVRVTHATYRRIG
;
A
#
# COMPACT_ATOMS: atom_id res chain seq x y z
N MET A 1 2.28 -12.57 -3.01
CA MET A 1 1.62 -11.76 -1.96
C MET A 1 0.66 -12.68 -1.22
N THR A 2 0.66 -12.63 0.10
CA THR A 2 -0.30 -13.35 0.96
C THR A 2 -1.06 -12.35 1.84
N TYR A 3 -2.31 -12.69 2.15
CA TYR A 3 -3.22 -11.90 2.96
C TYR A 3 -3.68 -12.77 4.13
N GLU A 4 -3.46 -12.30 5.35
CA GLU A 4 -3.81 -13.01 6.58
C GLU A 4 -4.66 -12.10 7.47
N PRO A 5 -5.78 -12.58 8.03
CA PRO A 5 -6.52 -11.82 9.04
C PRO A 5 -5.60 -11.44 10.20
N PHE A 6 -5.76 -10.23 10.73
CA PHE A 6 -4.97 -9.72 11.86
C PHE A 6 -5.87 -8.96 12.83
N GLU A 7 -5.92 -9.41 14.10
CA GLU A 7 -6.81 -8.86 15.13
C GLU A 7 -8.27 -8.73 14.63
N ASP A 8 -9.04 -7.78 15.17
CA ASP A 8 -10.42 -7.53 14.74
C ASP A 8 -10.45 -6.57 13.54
N GLY A 9 -10.69 -7.14 12.35
CA GLY A 9 -10.92 -6.38 11.12
C GLY A 9 -9.65 -5.91 10.39
N GLY A 10 -8.48 -6.18 10.95
CA GLY A 10 -7.20 -5.90 10.31
C GLY A 10 -6.73 -6.99 9.35
N MET A 11 -5.72 -6.66 8.57
CA MET A 11 -5.10 -7.58 7.62
C MET A 11 -3.59 -7.42 7.63
N ARG A 12 -2.86 -8.53 7.69
CA ARG A 12 -1.43 -8.57 7.43
C ARG A 12 -1.21 -8.94 5.96
N ILE A 13 -0.38 -8.14 5.30
CA ILE A 13 0.02 -8.36 3.91
C ILE A 13 1.49 -8.71 3.91
N THR A 14 1.83 -9.89 3.38
CA THR A 14 3.23 -10.31 3.17
C THR A 14 3.55 -10.31 1.68
N VAL A 15 4.65 -9.63 1.34
CA VAL A 15 5.13 -9.47 -0.02
C VAL A 15 6.46 -10.19 -0.14
N GLU A 16 6.50 -11.16 -1.04
CA GLU A 16 7.71 -11.79 -1.52
C GLU A 16 7.99 -11.25 -2.92
N SER A 17 9.19 -10.73 -3.14
CA SER A 17 9.59 -10.12 -4.40
C SER A 17 11.00 -10.55 -4.77
N THR A 18 11.19 -10.84 -6.05
CA THR A 18 12.50 -11.08 -6.66
C THR A 18 12.82 -9.89 -7.56
N ASN A 19 13.94 -9.21 -7.30
CA ASN A 19 14.36 -8.09 -8.14
C ASN A 19 14.98 -8.57 -9.47
N ALA A 20 15.29 -7.65 -10.39
CA ALA A 20 15.88 -7.97 -11.70
C ALA A 20 17.22 -8.72 -11.63
N GLY A 21 17.92 -8.63 -10.49
CA GLY A 21 19.16 -9.37 -10.22
C GLY A 21 18.96 -10.74 -9.58
N GLY A 22 17.72 -11.20 -9.41
CA GLY A 22 17.41 -12.50 -8.80
C GLY A 22 17.43 -12.50 -7.27
N GLN A 23 17.65 -11.36 -6.62
CA GLN A 23 17.64 -11.27 -5.16
C GLN A 23 16.20 -11.28 -4.65
N GLN A 24 15.93 -12.23 -3.76
CA GLN A 24 14.65 -12.34 -3.06
C GLN A 24 14.59 -11.40 -1.85
N SER A 25 13.41 -10.87 -1.60
CA SER A 25 13.10 -10.07 -0.42
C SER A 25 11.70 -10.42 0.07
N THR A 26 11.55 -10.51 1.38
CA THR A 26 10.27 -10.74 2.05
C THR A 26 10.06 -9.65 3.07
N TRP A 27 8.89 -9.01 3.02
CA TRP A 27 8.49 -7.99 3.98
C TRP A 27 6.99 -8.02 4.19
N SER A 28 6.54 -7.53 5.35
CA SER A 28 5.12 -7.54 5.70
C SER A 28 4.71 -6.29 6.46
N TYR A 29 3.44 -5.90 6.30
CA TYR A 29 2.84 -4.79 7.05
C TYR A 29 1.40 -5.12 7.44
N VAL A 30 0.89 -4.41 8.44
CA VAL A 30 -0.48 -4.56 8.96
C VAL A 30 -1.31 -3.36 8.54
N THR A 31 -2.54 -3.61 8.11
CA THR A 31 -3.54 -2.61 7.77
C THR A 31 -4.68 -2.70 8.77
N LEU A 32 -4.85 -1.70 9.64
CA LEU A 32 -6.02 -1.56 10.51
C LEU A 32 -7.03 -0.51 9.99
N PHE A 33 -6.79 0.04 8.80
CA PHE A 33 -7.67 1.01 8.12
C PHE A 33 -7.92 2.33 8.91
N ASP A 34 -7.06 2.64 9.90
CA ASP A 34 -7.17 3.78 10.81
C ASP A 34 -6.21 4.94 10.47
N GLY A 35 -5.43 4.82 9.39
CA GLY A 35 -4.46 5.84 8.98
C GLY A 35 -3.20 5.93 9.84
N ALA A 36 -3.01 5.04 10.82
CA ALA A 36 -1.80 5.07 11.66
C ALA A 36 -0.61 4.38 10.96
N PHE A 37 0.54 5.06 10.95
CA PHE A 37 1.80 4.49 10.46
C PHE A 37 2.26 3.34 11.35
N ARG A 38 2.57 2.21 10.71
CA ARG A 38 3.08 1.01 11.37
C ARG A 38 4.35 0.53 10.68
N PRO A 39 5.31 -0.02 11.43
CA PRO A 39 6.56 -0.50 10.86
C PRO A 39 6.33 -1.64 9.87
N VAL A 40 7.10 -1.62 8.78
CA VAL A 40 7.15 -2.70 7.79
C VAL A 40 8.20 -3.72 8.24
N ALA A 41 7.77 -4.91 8.65
CA ALA A 41 8.69 -5.98 9.00
C ALA A 41 9.52 -6.39 7.77
N GLY A 42 10.83 -6.58 7.95
CA GLY A 42 11.77 -6.88 6.86
C GLY A 42 12.30 -5.64 6.12
N GLN A 43 11.87 -4.43 6.49
CA GLN A 43 12.42 -3.18 5.92
C GLN A 43 12.77 -2.17 7.01
N ASN A 44 14.05 -1.81 7.10
CA ASN A 44 14.51 -0.82 8.07
C ASN A 44 13.93 0.57 7.79
N SER A 45 13.46 1.21 8.86
CA SER A 45 12.89 2.57 8.88
C SER A 45 11.72 2.79 7.90
N ALA A 46 11.07 1.73 7.44
CA ALA A 46 9.92 1.80 6.57
C ALA A 46 8.64 1.65 7.39
N GLU A 47 7.65 2.48 7.06
CA GLU A 47 6.35 2.49 7.73
C GLU A 47 5.24 2.61 6.69
N THR A 48 4.09 2.01 6.96
CA THR A 48 2.90 2.09 6.12
C THR A 48 1.70 2.46 6.97
N ALA A 49 0.90 3.41 6.47
CA ALA A 49 -0.42 3.72 6.98
C ALA A 49 -1.46 3.35 5.93
N VAL A 50 -2.60 2.79 6.36
CA VAL A 50 -3.75 2.50 5.49
C VAL A 50 -4.98 3.11 6.12
N GLU A 51 -5.75 3.86 5.34
CA GLU A 51 -6.92 4.61 5.78
C GLU A 51 -8.09 4.39 4.82
N VAL A 52 -9.30 4.28 5.36
CA VAL A 52 -10.53 4.37 4.58
C VAL A 52 -10.87 5.84 4.36
N ILE A 53 -10.93 6.26 3.10
CA ILE A 53 -11.32 7.63 2.73
C ILE A 53 -12.84 7.72 2.61
N ASN A 54 -13.47 6.69 2.04
CA ASN A 54 -14.92 6.52 1.92
C ASN A 54 -15.24 5.04 1.63
N GLU A 55 -16.51 4.72 1.38
CA GLU A 55 -17.00 3.34 1.17
C GLU A 55 -16.30 2.56 0.04
N SER A 56 -15.77 3.25 -0.98
CA SER A 56 -15.11 2.61 -2.13
C SER A 56 -13.64 2.96 -2.26
N THR A 57 -13.11 3.88 -1.46
CA THR A 57 -11.74 4.38 -1.58
C THR A 57 -10.91 4.16 -0.31
N THR A 58 -9.71 3.61 -0.48
CA THR A 58 -8.68 3.55 0.56
C THR A 58 -7.41 4.28 0.11
N ARG A 59 -6.67 4.81 1.09
CA ARG A 59 -5.37 5.45 0.90
C ARG A 59 -4.30 4.65 1.63
N ILE A 60 -3.20 4.38 0.93
CA ILE A 60 -1.98 3.80 1.51
C ILE A 60 -0.88 4.85 1.44
N SER A 61 -0.28 5.18 2.58
CA SER A 61 0.87 6.08 2.65
C SER A 61 2.10 5.29 3.09
N ASN A 62 3.12 5.24 2.22
CA ASN A 62 4.38 4.58 2.52
C ASN A 62 5.42 5.64 2.88
N ALA A 63 6.03 5.48 4.05
CA ALA A 63 7.05 6.35 4.57
C ALA A 63 8.37 5.61 4.76
N ARG A 64 9.46 6.37 4.70
CA ARG A 64 10.79 5.91 5.08
C ARG A 64 11.51 7.02 5.82
N ASN A 65 12.12 6.69 6.96
CA ASN A 65 12.78 7.66 7.83
C ASN A 65 11.85 8.84 8.21
N GLY A 66 10.58 8.56 8.51
CA GLY A 66 9.58 9.56 8.86
C GLY A 66 9.09 10.44 7.71
N ARG A 67 9.44 10.15 6.44
CA ARG A 67 9.00 10.91 5.26
C ARG A 67 8.18 10.05 4.32
N VAL A 68 7.01 10.53 3.91
CA VAL A 68 6.16 9.86 2.91
C VAL A 68 6.79 10.01 1.53
N TYR A 69 7.07 8.90 0.86
CA TYR A 69 7.63 8.90 -0.49
C TYR A 69 6.63 8.41 -1.54
N GLN A 70 5.53 7.78 -1.11
CA GLN A 70 4.49 7.29 -1.99
C GLN A 70 3.12 7.31 -1.30
N VAL A 71 2.12 7.75 -2.05
CA VAL A 71 0.71 7.59 -1.71
C VAL A 71 0.06 6.71 -2.79
N ILE A 72 -0.75 5.74 -2.38
CA ILE A 72 -1.52 4.88 -3.28
C ILE A 72 -3.00 5.09 -2.97
N ILE A 73 -3.79 5.49 -3.96
CA ILE A 73 -5.24 5.60 -3.84
C ILE A 73 -5.86 4.40 -4.56
N ASN A 74 -6.58 3.56 -3.82
CA ASN A 74 -7.34 2.44 -4.37
C ASN A 74 -8.82 2.81 -4.37
N THR A 75 -9.46 2.80 -5.53
CA THR A 75 -10.91 3.03 -5.67
C THR A 75 -11.57 1.83 -6.33
N LEU A 76 -12.51 1.21 -5.62
CA LEU A 76 -13.44 0.24 -6.20
C LEU A 76 -14.43 0.98 -7.10
N LEU A 77 -14.49 0.61 -8.37
CA LEU A 77 -15.41 1.20 -9.33
C LEU A 77 -16.84 0.69 -9.12
N GLU A 78 -17.80 1.37 -9.75
CA GLU A 78 -19.24 1.05 -9.63
C GLU A 78 -19.59 -0.38 -10.06
N ASP A 79 -18.76 -1.02 -10.88
CA ASP A 79 -18.95 -2.41 -11.30
C ASP A 79 -18.67 -3.44 -10.20
N GLY A 80 -18.14 -3.04 -9.05
CA GLY A 80 -17.85 -3.90 -7.90
C GLY A 80 -16.69 -4.88 -8.08
N ASP A 81 -16.10 -4.92 -9.27
CA ASP A 81 -15.08 -5.89 -9.67
C ASP A 81 -13.78 -5.24 -10.13
N THR A 82 -13.80 -3.94 -10.44
CA THR A 82 -12.64 -3.21 -10.93
C THR A 82 -12.10 -2.29 -9.85
N ILE A 83 -10.79 -2.38 -9.60
CA ILE A 83 -10.06 -1.49 -8.69
C ILE A 83 -9.16 -0.59 -9.54
N SER A 84 -9.40 0.72 -9.46
CA SER A 84 -8.49 1.74 -9.98
C SER A 84 -7.44 2.10 -8.93
N ASN A 85 -6.18 2.11 -9.32
CA ASN A 85 -5.03 2.44 -8.49
C ASN A 85 -4.30 3.66 -9.03
N GLU A 86 -4.09 4.66 -8.17
CA GLU A 86 -3.22 5.81 -8.45
C GLU A 86 -1.98 5.75 -7.56
N TYR A 87 -0.81 5.57 -8.16
CA TYR A 87 0.48 5.59 -7.48
C TYR A 87 1.10 6.98 -7.60
N VAL A 88 1.00 7.77 -6.54
CA VAL A 88 1.59 9.10 -6.44
C VAL A 88 2.95 9.00 -5.77
N ARG A 89 4.02 9.39 -6.47
CA ARG A 89 5.39 9.48 -5.94
C ARG A 89 5.69 10.90 -5.52
N LEU A 90 6.32 11.03 -4.36
CA LEU A 90 6.70 12.30 -3.76
C LEU A 90 8.23 12.44 -3.73
N ASP A 91 8.75 13.66 -3.86
CA ASP A 91 10.14 13.99 -3.55
C ASP A 91 10.34 14.25 -2.04
N GLU A 92 11.54 14.70 -1.67
CA GLU A 92 11.90 14.97 -0.27
C GLU A 92 11.13 16.13 0.37
N ASP A 93 10.62 17.05 -0.44
CA ASP A 93 9.83 18.20 0.00
C ASP A 93 8.32 17.89 0.00
N GLY A 94 7.94 16.69 -0.43
CA GLY A 94 6.55 16.25 -0.53
C GLY A 94 5.85 16.66 -1.82
N ASN A 95 6.58 17.18 -2.83
CA ASN A 95 6.00 17.51 -4.12
C ASN A 95 5.77 16.25 -4.95
N ILE A 96 4.69 16.25 -5.74
CA ILE A 96 4.39 15.15 -6.65
C ILE A 96 5.38 15.17 -7.81
N VAL A 97 6.14 14.10 -7.95
CA VAL A 97 7.10 13.93 -9.06
C VAL A 97 6.59 12.99 -10.14
N ARG A 98 5.67 12.09 -9.81
CA ARG A 98 5.09 11.14 -10.77
C ARG A 98 3.77 10.60 -10.27
N VAL A 99 2.81 10.46 -11.18
CA VAL A 99 1.60 9.67 -10.98
C VAL A 99 1.60 8.53 -11.98
N THR A 100 1.20 7.33 -11.55
CA THR A 100 0.99 6.18 -12.44
C THR A 100 -0.34 5.54 -12.12
N HIS A 101 -1.06 5.16 -13.15
CA HIS A 101 -2.39 4.55 -13.03
C HIS A 101 -2.32 3.08 -13.39
N ALA A 102 -2.99 2.25 -12.60
CA ALA A 102 -3.22 0.85 -12.93
C ALA A 102 -4.69 0.48 -12.64
N THR A 103 -5.22 -0.44 -13.42
CA THR A 103 -6.55 -0.99 -13.22
C THR A 103 -6.44 -2.49 -13.02
N TYR A 104 -7.01 -2.99 -11.94
CA TYR A 104 -7.05 -4.40 -11.61
C TYR A 104 -8.49 -4.89 -11.64
N ARG A 105 -8.72 -6.08 -12.18
CA ARG A 105 -10.00 -6.77 -12.09
C ARG A 105 -9.89 -7.89 -11.08
N ARG A 106 -10.87 -8.01 -10.19
CA ARG A 106 -10.99 -9.16 -9.29
C ARG A 106 -11.11 -10.43 -10.15
N ILE A 107 -10.26 -11.41 -9.88
CA ILE A 107 -10.39 -12.74 -10.45
C ILE A 107 -11.22 -13.53 -9.44
N GLY A 108 -12.45 -13.85 -9.83
CA GLY A 108 -13.36 -14.69 -9.04
C GLY A 108 -12.99 -16.16 -9.04
#